data_AF-A0A6C0GCW4-F1
#
_entry.id   AF-A0A6C0GCW4-F1
#
_cell.length_a   1.000
_cell.length_b   1.000
_cell.length_c   1.000
_cell.angle_alpha   90.00
_cell.angle_beta   90.00
_cell.angle_gamma   90.00
#
_symmetry.space_group_name_H-M   'P 1'
#
loop_
_entity.id
_entity.type
_entity.pdbx_description
1 polymer ?
#
loop_
_entity_poly.entity_id
_entity_poly.type
_entity_poly.pdbx_seq_one_letter_code
_entity_poly.pdbx_strand_id
1 'polypeptide(L)'
;MFEKMIKYLRVFNTLIVALFLLIILFVIIKYGDKIMANIIYSTDDLYATNYEDDIIVGEKLEQAKKDSLILQGLSYDAPQSIRNSTNKLVVISALTYEQARKVEETAGSAGDISFNFSIYNCLNIVFLDKDYKVIRRLLNKKGFISDYEIPSNHSRDDKPDTTVKLITYLIGFEDSNKDGVLNVSDHKDLYISDLSGGNLTKVTRNIDLVRYEFQNNYSKIFITYKDRSSEREEYKKEKYAIYTIATGKLQKLNELEKELAEIEKMLIN
;
A
#
# COMPACT_ATOMS: atom_id res chain seq x y z
N MET A 1 28.93 -67.55 -13.04
CA MET A 1 27.54 -67.26 -13.50
C MET A 1 26.94 -66.07 -12.75
N PHE A 2 27.07 -66.03 -11.43
CA PHE A 2 26.55 -64.97 -10.55
C PHE A 2 27.07 -63.55 -10.84
N GLU A 3 28.37 -63.38 -11.09
CA GLU A 3 28.95 -62.05 -11.38
C GLU A 3 28.44 -61.42 -12.69
N LYS A 4 28.21 -62.24 -13.73
CA LYS A 4 27.62 -61.76 -14.98
C LYS A 4 26.19 -61.27 -14.73
N MET A 5 25.41 -61.97 -13.91
CA MET A 5 24.04 -61.60 -13.56
C MET A 5 23.97 -60.29 -12.76
N ILE A 6 24.89 -60.06 -11.80
CA ILE A 6 24.98 -58.80 -11.05
C ILE A 6 25.34 -57.63 -11.98
N LYS A 7 26.25 -57.84 -12.94
CA LYS A 7 26.61 -56.81 -13.93
C LYS A 7 25.43 -56.44 -14.83
N TYR A 8 24.64 -57.42 -15.26
CA TYR A 8 23.41 -57.17 -16.03
C TYR A 8 22.36 -56.40 -15.21
N LEU A 9 22.16 -56.75 -13.93
CA LEU A 9 21.23 -56.04 -13.06
C LEU A 9 21.61 -54.57 -12.84
N ARG A 10 22.90 -54.27 -12.69
CA ARG A 10 23.36 -52.87 -12.58
C ARG A 10 23.09 -52.07 -13.85
N VAL A 11 23.43 -52.63 -15.03
CA VAL A 11 23.18 -51.96 -16.31
C VAL A 11 21.69 -51.74 -16.54
N PHE A 12 20.86 -52.72 -16.20
CA PHE A 12 19.41 -52.65 -16.33
C PHE A 12 18.81 -51.57 -15.41
N ASN A 13 19.22 -51.54 -14.13
CA ASN A 13 18.75 -50.52 -13.19
C ASN A 13 19.19 -49.10 -13.60
N THR A 14 20.42 -48.93 -14.07
CA THR A 14 20.88 -47.62 -14.59
C THR A 14 20.05 -47.16 -15.78
N LEU A 15 19.67 -48.08 -16.67
CA LEU A 15 18.85 -47.77 -17.84
C LEU A 15 17.42 -47.36 -17.44
N ILE A 16 16.83 -48.04 -16.45
CA ILE A 16 15.50 -47.70 -15.91
C ILE A 16 15.51 -46.33 -15.25
N VAL A 17 16.52 -46.04 -14.42
CA VAL A 17 16.64 -44.74 -13.75
C VAL A 17 16.82 -43.61 -14.78
N ALA A 18 17.63 -43.82 -15.81
CA ALA A 18 17.80 -42.85 -16.89
C ALA A 18 16.50 -42.60 -17.67
N LEU A 19 15.73 -43.66 -17.95
CA LEU A 19 14.43 -43.54 -18.60
C LEU A 19 13.42 -42.78 -17.73
N PHE A 20 13.41 -43.05 -16.42
CA PHE A 20 12.53 -42.35 -15.47
C PHE A 20 12.86 -40.86 -15.38
N LEU A 21 14.15 -40.51 -15.34
CA LEU A 21 14.59 -39.11 -15.35
C LEU A 21 14.21 -38.39 -16.66
N LEU A 22 14.28 -39.07 -17.80
CA LEU A 22 13.83 -38.50 -19.09
C LEU A 22 12.32 -38.27 -19.12
N ILE A 23 11.52 -39.16 -18.50
CA ILE A 23 10.06 -38.96 -18.38
C ILE A 23 9.76 -37.76 -17.48
N ILE A 24 10.44 -37.63 -16.33
CA ILE A 24 10.29 -36.46 -15.46
C ILE A 24 10.65 -35.18 -16.21
N LEU A 25 11.79 -35.17 -16.91
CA LEU A 25 12.23 -34.02 -17.69
C LEU A 25 11.21 -33.66 -18.78
N PHE A 26 10.65 -34.65 -19.46
CA PHE A 26 9.60 -34.45 -20.47
C PHE A 26 8.32 -33.86 -19.86
N VAL A 27 7.91 -34.34 -18.68
CA VAL A 27 6.76 -33.79 -17.94
C VAL A 27 7.03 -32.33 -17.53
N ILE A 28 8.22 -32.01 -17.04
CA ILE A 28 8.62 -30.65 -16.68
C ILE A 28 8.65 -29.75 -17.93
N ILE A 29 9.18 -30.20 -19.07
CA ILE A 29 9.21 -29.37 -20.28
C ILE A 29 7.80 -29.16 -20.84
N LYS A 30 6.96 -30.20 -20.85
CA LYS A 30 5.63 -30.15 -21.50
C LYS A 30 4.57 -29.46 -20.63
N TYR A 31 4.67 -29.61 -19.32
CA TYR A 31 3.68 -29.12 -18.36
C TYR A 31 4.25 -28.11 -17.37
N GLY A 32 5.55 -27.85 -17.37
CA GLY A 32 6.21 -26.90 -16.47
C GLY A 32 5.64 -25.51 -16.61
N ASP A 33 5.39 -25.01 -17.82
CA ASP A 33 4.76 -23.70 -18.01
C ASP A 33 3.34 -23.65 -17.42
N LYS A 34 2.57 -24.75 -17.50
CA LYS A 34 1.22 -24.82 -16.91
C LYS A 34 1.24 -25.00 -15.39
N ILE A 35 2.22 -25.74 -14.87
CA ILE A 35 2.42 -25.95 -13.43
C ILE A 35 2.92 -24.65 -12.80
N MET A 36 3.89 -23.98 -13.42
CA MET A 36 4.38 -22.67 -12.99
C MET A 36 3.29 -21.61 -13.15
N ALA A 37 2.52 -21.60 -14.24
CA ALA A 37 1.35 -20.76 -14.36
C ALA A 37 0.36 -21.03 -13.23
N ASN A 38 -0.05 -22.28 -12.97
CA ASN A 38 -0.99 -22.57 -11.88
C ASN A 38 -0.43 -22.27 -10.48
N ILE A 39 0.88 -22.37 -10.26
CA ILE A 39 1.51 -22.00 -8.98
C ILE A 39 1.58 -20.48 -8.85
N ILE A 40 1.94 -19.76 -9.92
CA ILE A 40 2.03 -18.29 -9.94
C ILE A 40 0.62 -17.68 -9.85
N TYR A 41 -0.35 -18.17 -10.63
CA TYR A 41 -1.75 -17.73 -10.58
C TYR A 41 -2.46 -18.15 -9.29
N SER A 42 -2.11 -19.29 -8.66
CA SER A 42 -2.68 -19.62 -7.34
C SER A 42 -2.07 -18.82 -6.21
N THR A 43 -0.81 -18.37 -6.33
CA THR A 43 -0.25 -17.39 -5.39
C THR A 43 -0.84 -16.01 -5.60
N ASP A 44 -1.09 -15.60 -6.85
CA ASP A 44 -1.78 -14.35 -7.12
C ASP A 44 -3.22 -14.40 -6.60
N ASP A 45 -3.99 -15.48 -6.79
CA ASP A 45 -5.35 -15.59 -6.23
C ASP A 45 -5.40 -15.70 -4.69
N LEU A 46 -4.33 -16.18 -4.03
CA LEU A 46 -4.25 -16.21 -2.56
C LEU A 46 -3.99 -14.82 -1.95
N TYR A 47 -3.32 -13.92 -2.69
CA TYR A 47 -3.05 -12.55 -2.26
C TYR A 47 -3.95 -11.50 -2.97
N ALA A 48 -4.64 -11.88 -4.04
CA ALA A 48 -5.64 -11.11 -4.79
C ALA A 48 -7.05 -11.62 -4.51
N THR A 49 -7.33 -11.96 -3.25
CA THR A 49 -8.73 -11.97 -2.83
C THR A 49 -9.23 -10.53 -2.91
N ASN A 50 -10.17 -10.31 -3.82
CA ASN A 50 -10.94 -9.07 -4.05
C ASN A 50 -11.61 -8.55 -2.76
N TYR A 51 -10.82 -8.04 -1.83
CA TYR A 51 -11.30 -7.20 -0.77
C TYR A 51 -11.02 -5.77 -1.21
N GLU A 52 -11.98 -5.18 -1.92
CA GLU A 52 -12.03 -3.74 -2.04
C GLU A 52 -12.28 -3.21 -0.62
N ASP A 53 -11.20 -2.70 -0.03
CA ASP A 53 -11.14 -2.19 1.31
C ASP A 53 -11.83 -0.82 1.37
N ASP A 54 -13.15 -0.87 1.57
CA ASP A 54 -14.02 0.27 1.30
C ASP A 54 -14.64 0.95 2.53
N ILE A 55 -14.57 2.28 2.59
CA ILE A 55 -15.33 3.10 3.53
C ILE A 55 -16.63 3.57 2.86
N ILE A 56 -17.78 3.09 3.31
CA ILE A 56 -19.08 3.39 2.70
C ILE A 56 -19.52 4.83 2.98
N VAL A 57 -19.88 5.53 1.91
CA VAL A 57 -20.31 6.94 1.90
C VAL A 57 -21.52 7.16 0.99
N GLY A 58 -21.91 8.42 0.80
CA GLY A 58 -22.93 8.81 -0.18
C GLY A 58 -24.32 8.22 0.05
N GLU A 59 -25.05 8.00 -1.05
CA GLU A 59 -26.43 7.49 -1.03
C GLU A 59 -26.54 6.10 -0.38
N LYS A 60 -25.53 5.25 -0.59
CA LYS A 60 -25.47 3.90 0.01
C LYS A 60 -25.48 3.97 1.54
N LEU A 61 -24.70 4.89 2.11
CA LEU A 61 -24.70 5.14 3.56
C LEU A 61 -26.04 5.72 4.04
N GLU A 62 -26.59 6.70 3.32
CA GLU A 62 -27.85 7.34 3.71
C GLU A 62 -29.04 6.38 3.64
N GLN A 63 -29.06 5.48 2.65
CA GLN A 63 -30.08 4.44 2.55
C GLN A 63 -29.98 3.44 3.71
N ALA A 64 -28.78 2.95 4.03
CA ALA A 64 -28.61 2.04 5.15
C ALA A 64 -28.99 2.66 6.50
N LYS A 65 -28.73 3.96 6.71
CA LYS A 65 -29.21 4.67 7.90
C LYS A 65 -30.74 4.67 7.99
N LYS A 66 -31.45 4.91 6.87
CA LYS A 66 -32.93 4.85 6.83
C LYS A 66 -33.43 3.45 7.17
N ASP A 67 -32.74 2.43 6.65
CA ASP A 67 -33.11 1.04 6.84
C ASP A 67 -32.62 0.46 8.19
N SER A 68 -31.98 1.29 9.03
CA SER A 68 -31.36 0.89 10.31
C SER A 68 -30.36 -0.26 10.17
N LEU A 69 -29.67 -0.34 9.04
CA LEU A 69 -28.66 -1.34 8.74
C LEU A 69 -27.27 -0.85 9.14
N ILE A 70 -26.56 -1.66 9.92
CA ILE A 70 -25.13 -1.45 10.21
C ILE A 70 -24.34 -2.09 9.08
N LEU A 71 -23.80 -1.27 8.17
CA LEU A 71 -23.00 -1.79 7.04
C LEU A 71 -21.53 -2.02 7.40
N GLN A 72 -21.02 -1.34 8.43
CA GLN A 72 -19.61 -1.36 8.78
C GLN A 72 -19.39 -1.35 10.30
N GLY A 73 -18.37 -2.09 10.72
CA GLY A 73 -17.77 -2.03 12.05
C GLY A 73 -16.43 -1.30 12.02
N LEU A 74 -15.77 -1.27 13.19
CA LEU A 74 -14.44 -0.69 13.36
C LEU A 74 -13.47 -1.77 13.84
N SER A 75 -12.25 -1.71 13.31
CA SER A 75 -11.09 -2.45 13.82
C SER A 75 -10.04 -1.45 14.31
N TYR A 76 -9.25 -1.87 15.30
CA TYR A 76 -8.25 -1.04 15.95
C TYR A 76 -6.95 -1.79 16.11
N ASP A 77 -5.85 -1.13 15.79
CA ASP A 77 -4.53 -1.63 16.12
C ASP A 77 -4.18 -1.44 17.60
N ALA A 78 -3.25 -2.25 18.10
CA ALA A 78 -2.59 -1.93 19.36
C ALA A 78 -1.80 -0.61 19.24
N PRO A 79 -1.68 0.18 20.32
CA PRO A 79 -0.89 1.41 20.28
C PRO A 79 0.56 1.19 19.82
N GLN A 80 0.94 1.85 18.74
CA GLN A 80 2.28 1.80 18.16
C GLN A 80 3.10 3.01 18.56
N SER A 81 4.38 2.80 18.88
CA SER A 81 5.30 3.89 19.21
C SER A 81 5.68 4.71 17.96
N ILE A 82 5.70 6.03 18.10
CA ILE A 82 6.12 6.94 17.03
C ILE A 82 7.60 7.24 17.21
N ARG A 83 8.42 6.96 16.19
CA ARG A 83 9.85 7.29 16.21
C ARG A 83 10.06 8.80 16.48
N ASN A 84 11.09 9.13 17.26
CA ASN A 84 11.43 10.50 17.69
C ASN A 84 10.33 11.20 18.51
N SER A 85 9.41 10.44 19.10
CA SER A 85 8.32 10.96 19.91
C SER A 85 8.07 10.04 21.11
N THR A 86 7.52 10.60 22.18
CA THR A 86 6.97 9.83 23.30
C THR A 86 5.50 9.46 23.06
N ASN A 87 4.89 9.99 22.01
CA ASN A 87 3.53 9.71 21.62
C ASN A 87 3.40 8.34 20.96
N LYS A 88 2.18 7.83 20.95
CA LYS A 88 1.78 6.61 20.26
C LYS A 88 0.67 6.92 19.26
N LEU A 89 0.50 6.05 18.28
CA LEU A 89 -0.64 6.07 17.38
C LEU A 89 -1.44 4.78 17.48
N VAL A 90 -2.74 4.89 17.25
CA VAL A 90 -3.67 3.78 17.06
C VAL A 90 -4.34 3.99 15.70
N VAL A 91 -4.15 3.03 14.81
CA VAL A 91 -4.82 3.03 13.50
C VAL A 91 -6.24 2.49 13.69
N ILE A 92 -7.21 3.19 13.09
CA ILE A 92 -8.62 2.82 13.09
C ILE A 92 -9.02 2.51 11.66
N SER A 93 -9.43 1.26 11.42
CA SER A 93 -9.92 0.81 10.12
C SER A 93 -11.43 0.60 10.15
N ALA A 94 -12.08 0.83 9.00
CA ALA A 94 -13.44 0.40 8.79
C ALA A 94 -13.44 -1.02 8.21
N LEU A 95 -14.40 -1.86 8.61
CA LEU A 95 -14.62 -3.18 8.02
C LEU A 95 -16.10 -3.32 7.69
N THR A 96 -16.43 -3.82 6.51
CA THR A 96 -17.80 -4.25 6.21
C THR A 96 -18.19 -5.47 7.04
N TYR A 97 -19.48 -5.70 7.24
CA TYR A 97 -19.97 -6.88 7.98
C TYR A 97 -19.46 -8.21 7.39
N GLU A 98 -19.47 -8.34 6.05
CA GLU A 98 -18.97 -9.55 5.38
C GLU A 98 -17.46 -9.74 5.57
N GLN A 99 -16.68 -8.66 5.58
CA GLN A 99 -15.26 -8.73 5.90
C GLN A 99 -15.04 -9.18 7.34
N ALA A 100 -15.73 -8.56 8.31
CA ALA A 100 -15.60 -8.94 9.72
C ALA A 100 -15.95 -10.42 9.95
N ARG A 101 -17.02 -10.92 9.33
CA ARG A 101 -17.43 -12.33 9.41
C ARG A 101 -16.36 -13.29 8.84
N LYS A 102 -15.78 -12.97 7.69
CA LYS A 102 -14.72 -13.80 7.08
C LYS A 102 -13.43 -13.81 7.90
N VAL A 103 -13.10 -12.69 8.54
CA VAL A 103 -11.95 -12.60 9.47
C VAL A 103 -12.16 -13.54 10.63
N GLU A 104 -13.35 -13.55 11.22
CA GLU A 104 -13.69 -14.46 12.30
C GLU A 104 -13.63 -15.93 11.87
N GLU A 105 -14.17 -16.27 10.69
CA GLU A 105 -14.10 -17.62 10.11
C GLU A 105 -12.64 -18.07 9.87
N THR A 106 -11.77 -17.16 9.42
CA THR A 106 -10.36 -17.47 9.13
C THR A 106 -9.49 -17.52 10.38
N ALA A 107 -9.67 -16.57 11.31
CA ALA A 107 -8.97 -16.53 12.60
C ALA A 107 -9.37 -17.70 13.51
N GLY A 108 -10.61 -18.19 13.42
CA GLY A 108 -11.06 -19.41 14.11
C GLY A 108 -10.41 -20.69 13.58
N SER A 109 -9.85 -20.66 12.37
CA SER A 109 -9.27 -21.83 11.68
C SER A 109 -7.75 -21.92 11.80
N ALA A 110 -7.07 -20.79 12.03
CA ALA A 110 -5.63 -20.70 12.21
C ALA A 110 -5.33 -19.83 13.43
N GLY A 111 -4.91 -20.45 14.54
CA GLY A 111 -4.46 -19.73 15.72
C GLY A 111 -3.30 -18.81 15.34
N ASP A 112 -3.45 -17.51 15.64
CA ASP A 112 -2.52 -16.43 15.34
C ASP A 112 -2.34 -16.08 13.85
N ILE A 113 -3.36 -15.44 13.26
CA ILE A 113 -3.12 -14.52 12.14
C ILE A 113 -3.49 -13.12 12.61
N SER A 114 -2.46 -12.33 12.92
CA SER A 114 -2.55 -10.87 13.01
C SER A 114 -2.81 -10.33 11.60
N PHE A 115 -4.07 -10.37 11.17
CA PHE A 115 -4.46 -9.74 9.91
C PHE A 115 -4.27 -8.22 10.06
N ASN A 116 -3.27 -7.70 9.35
CA ASN A 116 -2.90 -6.29 9.34
C ASN A 116 -3.90 -5.49 8.48
N PHE A 117 -5.18 -5.47 8.87
CA PHE A 117 -6.25 -4.69 8.24
C PHE A 117 -6.03 -3.17 8.33
N SER A 118 -5.03 -2.74 9.10
CA SER A 118 -4.69 -1.34 9.30
C SER A 118 -4.15 -0.64 8.07
N ILE A 119 -3.67 -1.40 7.08
CA ILE A 119 -3.02 -0.81 5.91
C ILE A 119 -4.02 -0.47 4.80
N TYR A 120 -5.11 -1.23 4.68
CA TYR A 120 -5.96 -1.13 3.48
C TYR A 120 -7.24 -0.32 3.67
N ASN A 121 -7.69 -0.09 4.92
CA ASN A 121 -9.02 0.44 5.21
C ASN A 121 -9.01 1.55 6.29
N CYS A 122 -7.90 2.27 6.39
CA CYS A 122 -7.66 3.23 7.46
C CYS A 122 -8.60 4.44 7.36
N LEU A 123 -9.53 4.52 8.31
CA LEU A 123 -10.51 5.59 8.45
C LEU A 123 -9.93 6.77 9.23
N ASN A 124 -9.07 6.49 10.22
CA ASN A 124 -8.50 7.52 11.08
C ASN A 124 -7.29 7.01 11.86
N ILE A 125 -6.54 7.95 12.46
CA ILE A 125 -5.45 7.66 13.38
C ILE A 125 -5.68 8.45 14.66
N VAL A 126 -5.61 7.78 15.81
CA VAL A 126 -5.69 8.41 17.14
C VAL A 126 -4.30 8.48 17.76
N PHE A 127 -3.93 9.66 18.23
CA PHE A 127 -2.66 9.92 18.89
C PHE A 127 -2.85 9.88 20.40
N LEU A 128 -1.95 9.18 21.07
CA LEU A 128 -1.90 9.02 22.52
C LEU A 128 -0.60 9.60 23.08
N ASP A 129 -0.63 10.05 24.33
CA ASP A 129 0.59 10.39 25.06
C ASP A 129 1.29 9.12 25.60
N LYS A 130 2.40 9.33 26.32
CA LYS A 130 3.18 8.24 26.93
C LYS A 130 2.41 7.41 27.96
N ASP A 131 1.34 7.96 28.52
CA ASP A 131 0.49 7.35 29.55
C ASP A 131 -0.83 6.82 28.93
N TYR A 132 -0.87 6.66 27.60
CA TYR A 132 -2.02 6.17 26.82
C TYR A 132 -3.25 7.08 26.87
N LYS A 133 -3.12 8.36 27.24
CA LYS A 133 -4.22 9.31 27.17
C LYS A 133 -4.37 9.82 25.75
N VAL A 134 -5.63 9.91 25.29
CA VAL A 134 -5.95 10.45 23.96
C VAL A 134 -5.56 11.93 23.90
N ILE A 135 -4.67 12.25 22.96
CA ILE A 135 -4.30 13.63 22.61
C ILE A 135 -5.29 14.17 21.58
N ARG A 136 -5.49 13.41 20.49
CA ARG A 136 -6.37 13.80 19.37
C ARG A 136 -6.61 12.65 18.40
N ARG A 137 -7.58 12.87 17.51
CA ARG A 137 -7.73 12.14 16.23
C ARG A 137 -7.14 12.98 15.09
N LEU A 138 -6.61 12.31 14.06
CA LEU A 138 -6.05 12.96 12.88
C LEU A 138 -7.13 13.66 12.07
N LEU A 139 -8.20 12.93 11.72
CA LEU A 139 -9.30 13.42 10.89
C LEU A 139 -10.52 13.78 11.74
N ASN A 140 -11.15 14.92 11.43
CA ASN A 140 -12.38 15.38 12.07
C ASN A 140 -13.66 14.99 11.31
N LYS A 141 -13.52 14.42 10.12
CA LYS A 141 -14.59 13.94 9.24
C LYS A 141 -14.19 12.59 8.63
N LYS A 142 -15.16 11.90 8.01
CA LYS A 142 -14.87 10.67 7.24
C LYS A 142 -13.84 10.98 6.15
N GLY A 143 -12.87 10.09 6.02
CA GLY A 143 -11.84 10.11 4.99
C GLY A 143 -11.17 8.76 4.92
N PHE A 144 -10.45 8.54 3.83
CA PHE A 144 -9.66 7.35 3.58
C PHE A 144 -8.19 7.72 3.63
N ILE A 145 -7.41 7.06 4.50
CA ILE A 145 -5.97 7.22 4.60
C ILE A 145 -5.36 6.00 3.92
N SER A 146 -4.87 6.15 2.69
CA SER A 146 -4.32 5.00 1.95
C SER A 146 -2.89 4.67 2.35
N ASP A 147 -2.20 5.64 2.96
CA ASP A 147 -0.82 5.50 3.35
C ASP A 147 -0.47 6.53 4.43
N TYR A 148 0.47 6.17 5.31
CA TYR A 148 1.14 7.09 6.20
C TYR A 148 2.58 6.66 6.45
N GLU A 149 3.50 7.62 6.47
CA GLU A 149 4.92 7.34 6.65
C GLU A 149 5.50 8.24 7.74
N ILE A 150 6.22 7.64 8.69
CA ILE A 150 7.15 8.34 9.56
C ILE A 150 8.53 8.18 8.91
N PRO A 151 9.09 9.23 8.29
CA PRO A 151 10.30 9.11 7.50
C PRO A 151 11.44 8.51 8.33
N SER A 152 12.29 7.70 7.72
CA SER A 152 13.46 7.16 8.42
C SER A 152 14.64 7.03 7.47
N ASN A 153 15.77 7.63 7.86
CA ASN A 153 17.02 7.38 7.18
C ASN A 153 17.57 6.07 7.73
N HIS A 154 17.72 5.08 6.86
CA HIS A 154 18.47 3.86 7.15
C HIS A 154 19.96 4.15 6.89
N SER A 155 20.52 5.13 7.61
CA SER A 155 21.98 5.30 7.61
C SER A 155 22.61 4.07 8.26
N ARG A 156 23.64 3.50 7.65
CA ARG A 156 24.41 2.35 8.18
C ARG A 156 25.06 2.63 9.54
N ASP A 157 25.09 3.88 9.99
CA ASP A 157 25.51 4.25 11.32
C ASP A 157 24.33 4.12 12.29
N ASP A 158 24.50 3.31 13.34
CA ASP A 158 23.54 2.96 14.40
C ASP A 158 23.01 4.16 15.24
N LYS A 159 23.19 5.40 14.79
CA LYS A 159 22.70 6.57 15.51
C LYS A 159 21.25 6.84 15.11
N PRO A 160 20.32 6.95 16.08
CA PRO A 160 18.94 7.31 15.78
C PRO A 160 18.91 8.71 15.14
N ASP A 161 18.44 8.78 13.90
CA ASP A 161 18.24 10.06 13.22
C ASP A 161 17.03 10.79 13.84
N THR A 162 17.34 11.89 14.52
CA THR A 162 16.41 12.75 15.28
C THR A 162 15.88 13.94 14.48
N THR A 163 16.23 14.04 13.19
CA THR A 163 15.82 15.17 12.34
C THR A 163 14.38 15.04 11.84
N VAL A 164 13.83 13.83 11.84
CA VAL A 164 12.44 13.54 11.49
C VAL A 164 11.51 14.10 12.57
N LYS A 165 10.65 15.03 12.18
CA LYS A 165 9.71 15.74 13.07
C LYS A 165 8.27 15.75 12.56
N LEU A 166 7.97 14.97 11.53
CA LEU A 166 6.69 14.99 10.85
C LEU A 166 6.29 13.59 10.37
N ILE A 167 5.01 13.46 10.03
CA ILE A 167 4.40 12.25 9.45
C ILE A 167 3.73 12.67 8.14
N THR A 168 3.89 11.92 7.07
CA THR A 168 3.16 12.09 5.80
C THR A 168 1.95 11.18 5.72
N TYR A 169 0.95 11.60 4.94
CA TYR A 169 -0.27 10.84 4.71
C TYR A 169 -0.77 11.04 3.29
N LEU A 170 -1.36 10.00 2.70
CA LEU A 170 -2.21 10.12 1.52
C LEU A 170 -3.66 10.02 1.92
N ILE A 171 -4.41 11.11 1.76
CA ILE A 171 -5.78 11.23 2.30
C ILE A 171 -6.75 11.61 1.20
N GLY A 172 -7.79 10.80 1.06
CA GLY A 172 -8.98 11.04 0.23
C GLY A 172 -10.17 11.40 1.10
N PHE A 173 -10.96 12.40 0.68
CA PHE A 173 -12.17 12.83 1.40
C PHE A 173 -13.43 12.75 0.54
N GLU A 174 -13.27 12.50 -0.75
CA GLU A 174 -14.33 12.59 -1.75
C GLU A 174 -14.33 11.31 -2.56
N ASP A 175 -15.52 10.75 -2.71
CA ASP A 175 -15.84 9.66 -3.62
C ASP A 175 -15.85 10.26 -5.03
N SER A 176 -14.68 10.21 -5.66
CA SER A 176 -14.33 10.92 -6.87
C SER A 176 -14.80 10.20 -8.13
N ASN A 177 -14.99 8.89 -8.05
CA ASN A 177 -15.58 8.04 -9.10
C ASN A 177 -17.10 7.85 -8.92
N LYS A 178 -17.67 8.24 -7.77
CA LYS A 178 -19.09 8.19 -7.41
C LYS A 178 -19.65 6.78 -7.29
N ASP A 179 -18.86 5.83 -6.81
CA ASP A 179 -19.28 4.45 -6.60
C ASP A 179 -19.91 4.19 -5.20
N GLY A 180 -19.94 5.21 -4.34
CA GLY A 180 -20.49 5.16 -3.00
C GLY A 180 -19.52 4.64 -1.94
N VAL A 181 -18.24 4.49 -2.27
CA VAL A 181 -17.18 4.11 -1.33
C VAL A 181 -16.00 5.10 -1.38
N LEU A 182 -15.24 5.19 -0.30
CA LEU A 182 -13.94 5.86 -0.27
C LEU A 182 -12.86 4.80 -0.20
N ASN A 183 -12.00 4.74 -1.22
CA ASN A 183 -10.95 3.72 -1.32
C ASN A 183 -9.73 4.18 -2.14
N VAL A 184 -8.90 3.20 -2.55
CA VAL A 184 -7.68 3.43 -3.33
C VAL A 184 -7.92 4.01 -4.72
N SER A 185 -9.12 3.85 -5.28
CA SER A 185 -9.50 4.39 -6.59
C SER A 185 -9.79 5.89 -6.52
N ASP A 186 -9.97 6.45 -5.32
CA ASP A 186 -10.28 7.86 -5.18
C ASP A 186 -9.08 8.79 -5.27
N HIS A 187 -9.35 10.03 -5.69
CA HIS A 187 -8.39 11.11 -5.61
C HIS A 187 -7.89 11.34 -4.18
N LYS A 188 -6.57 11.32 -4.02
CA LYS A 188 -5.88 11.54 -2.75
C LYS A 188 -4.88 12.68 -2.88
N ASP A 189 -4.75 13.44 -1.80
CA ASP A 189 -3.72 14.47 -1.69
C ASP A 189 -2.73 14.11 -0.58
N LEU A 190 -1.50 14.58 -0.71
CA LEU A 190 -0.45 14.44 0.30
C LEU A 190 -0.70 15.45 1.43
N TYR A 191 -0.62 14.99 2.66
CA TYR A 191 -0.68 15.79 3.88
C TYR A 191 0.54 15.54 4.75
N ILE A 192 0.84 16.49 5.63
CA ILE A 192 1.83 16.35 6.70
C ILE A 192 1.24 16.74 8.04
N SER A 193 1.69 16.11 9.12
CA SER A 193 1.39 16.51 10.50
C SER A 193 2.67 16.48 11.34
N ASP A 194 2.62 17.06 12.55
CA ASP A 194 3.66 16.81 13.55
C ASP A 194 3.54 15.39 14.16
N LEU A 195 4.53 14.96 14.95
CA LEU A 195 4.55 13.63 15.60
C LEU A 195 3.46 13.40 16.67
N SER A 196 2.55 14.36 16.87
CA SER A 196 1.35 14.23 17.71
C SER A 196 0.06 14.21 16.89
N GLY A 197 0.15 14.22 15.55
CA GLY A 197 -0.99 14.36 14.64
C GLY A 197 -1.55 15.78 14.61
N GLY A 198 -0.82 16.75 15.16
CA GLY A 198 -1.14 18.16 15.13
C GLY A 198 -0.75 18.81 13.80
N ASN A 199 -1.24 20.02 13.57
CA ASN A 199 -0.85 20.84 12.42
C ASN A 199 -1.02 20.15 11.04
N LEU A 200 -2.05 19.31 10.90
CA LEU A 200 -2.34 18.60 9.65
C LEU A 200 -2.49 19.60 8.49
N THR A 201 -1.55 19.57 7.56
CA THR A 201 -1.42 20.53 6.47
C THR A 201 -1.43 19.82 5.14
N LYS A 202 -2.26 20.31 4.22
CA LYS A 202 -2.36 19.81 2.85
C LYS A 202 -1.17 20.28 2.02
N VAL A 203 -0.37 19.34 1.51
CA VAL A 203 0.84 19.60 0.70
C VAL A 203 0.48 19.75 -0.78
N THR A 204 -0.33 18.84 -1.31
CA THR A 204 -0.71 18.83 -2.73
C THR A 204 -2.19 19.17 -2.92
N ARG A 205 -2.55 19.73 -4.08
CA ARG A 205 -3.94 20.05 -4.43
C ARG A 205 -4.16 19.78 -5.91
N ASN A 206 -5.20 19.01 -6.22
CA ASN A 206 -5.66 18.75 -7.58
C ASN A 206 -4.59 18.11 -8.48
N ILE A 207 -3.77 17.23 -7.93
CA ILE A 207 -2.77 16.45 -8.66
C ILE A 207 -2.86 14.98 -8.27
N ASP A 208 -2.50 14.10 -9.19
CA ASP A 208 -2.32 12.68 -8.91
C ASP A 208 -0.87 12.44 -8.52
N LEU A 209 -0.66 12.06 -7.26
CA LEU A 209 0.68 11.81 -6.74
C LEU A 209 1.20 10.49 -7.31
N VAL A 210 2.36 10.53 -7.96
CA VAL A 210 3.06 9.34 -8.43
C VAL A 210 4.03 8.84 -7.36
N ARG A 211 4.84 9.76 -6.82
CA ARG A 211 5.79 9.47 -5.73
C ARG A 211 6.19 10.76 -5.02
N TYR A 212 6.68 10.62 -3.80
CA TYR A 212 7.32 11.70 -3.06
C TYR A 212 8.54 11.19 -2.31
N GLU A 213 9.53 12.06 -2.13
CA GLU A 213 10.78 11.73 -1.44
C GLU A 213 11.23 12.90 -0.58
N PHE A 214 11.72 12.60 0.62
CA PHE A 214 12.32 13.62 1.48
C PHE A 214 13.71 14.01 1.01
N GLN A 215 13.98 15.30 1.04
CA GLN A 215 15.24 15.90 0.63
C GLN A 215 15.74 16.87 1.72
N ASN A 216 17.06 17.10 1.75
CA ASN A 216 17.69 18.06 2.66
C ASN A 216 17.29 17.87 4.13
N ASN A 217 17.55 16.68 4.71
CA ASN A 217 17.22 16.36 6.11
C ASN A 217 15.75 16.63 6.45
N TYR A 218 14.84 16.11 5.64
CA TYR A 218 13.38 16.24 5.80
C TYR A 218 12.84 17.67 5.75
N SER A 219 13.64 18.65 5.31
CA SER A 219 13.19 20.05 5.17
C SER A 219 12.42 20.32 3.87
N LYS A 220 12.55 19.43 2.88
CA LYS A 220 11.87 19.50 1.60
C LYS A 220 11.29 18.15 1.20
N ILE A 221 10.23 18.18 0.41
CA ILE A 221 9.65 17.00 -0.23
C ILE A 221 9.74 17.22 -1.75
N PHE A 222 10.45 16.35 -2.45
CA PHE A 222 10.41 16.26 -3.89
C PHE A 222 9.18 15.43 -4.29
N ILE A 223 8.40 15.92 -5.24
CA ILE A 223 7.11 15.36 -5.62
C ILE A 223 7.10 15.12 -7.11
N THR A 224 6.81 13.89 -7.52
CA THR A 224 6.44 13.55 -8.90
C THR A 224 4.94 13.37 -8.96
N TYR A 225 4.30 14.00 -9.92
CA TYR A 225 2.84 14.01 -10.03
C TYR A 225 2.38 14.05 -11.48
N LYS A 226 1.10 13.75 -11.69
CA LYS A 226 0.38 13.97 -12.95
C LYS A 226 -0.77 14.94 -12.68
N ASP A 227 -1.20 15.68 -13.71
CA ASP A 227 -2.41 16.48 -13.58
C ASP A 227 -3.64 15.55 -13.56
N ARG A 228 -4.62 15.87 -12.71
CA ARG A 228 -5.92 15.21 -12.73
C ARG A 228 -6.66 15.59 -14.01
N SER A 229 -6.72 14.65 -14.95
CA SER A 229 -7.42 14.82 -16.23
C SER A 229 -8.16 13.53 -16.61
N SER A 230 -9.09 13.65 -17.54
CA SER A 230 -9.80 12.51 -18.15
C SER A 230 -8.99 11.80 -19.24
N GLU A 231 -7.74 12.23 -19.47
CA GLU A 231 -6.86 11.58 -20.44
C GLU A 231 -6.48 10.19 -19.94
N ARG A 232 -6.18 9.28 -20.86
CA ARG A 232 -5.67 7.96 -20.47
C ARG A 232 -4.32 8.09 -19.78
N GLU A 233 -4.04 7.18 -18.86
CA GLU A 233 -2.88 7.25 -17.97
C GLU A 233 -1.54 7.27 -18.73
N GLU A 234 -1.49 6.65 -19.91
CA GLU A 234 -0.31 6.61 -20.79
C GLU A 234 -0.03 7.96 -21.48
N TYR A 235 -1.03 8.84 -21.55
CA TYR A 235 -0.89 10.19 -22.13
C TYR A 235 -0.62 11.27 -21.09
N LYS A 236 -0.83 10.97 -19.81
CA LYS A 236 -0.55 11.91 -18.72
C LYS A 236 0.95 12.02 -18.47
N LYS A 237 1.48 13.22 -18.65
CA LYS A 237 2.89 13.51 -18.43
C LYS A 237 3.20 13.65 -16.95
N GLU A 238 4.31 13.06 -16.53
CA GLU A 238 4.88 13.32 -15.21
C GLU A 238 5.40 14.75 -15.12
N LYS A 239 5.18 15.34 -13.96
CA LYS A 239 5.57 16.69 -13.58
C LYS A 239 6.24 16.65 -12.22
N TYR A 240 6.98 17.70 -11.90
CA TYR A 240 7.84 17.72 -10.73
C TYR A 240 7.61 18.99 -9.90
N ALA A 241 7.62 18.83 -8.59
CA ALA A 241 7.52 19.95 -7.65
C ALA A 241 8.40 19.72 -6.42
N ILE A 242 8.75 20.81 -5.75
CA ILE A 242 9.41 20.78 -4.45
C ILE A 242 8.50 21.50 -3.46
N TYR A 243 8.11 20.80 -2.40
CA TYR A 243 7.46 21.41 -1.25
C TYR A 243 8.50 21.73 -0.18
N THR A 244 8.50 22.97 0.32
CA THR A 244 9.36 23.38 1.43
C THR A 244 8.57 23.38 2.73
N ILE A 245 8.95 22.52 3.68
CA ILE A 245 8.21 22.32 4.93
C ILE A 245 8.07 23.63 5.72
N ALA A 246 9.18 24.37 5.89
CA ALA A 246 9.21 25.57 6.72
C ALA A 246 8.32 26.70 6.21
N THR A 247 8.12 26.80 4.89
CA THR A 247 7.34 27.88 4.27
C THR A 247 5.95 27.44 3.81
N GLY A 248 5.66 26.14 3.82
CA GLY A 248 4.42 25.59 3.28
C GLY A 248 4.25 25.79 1.77
N LYS A 249 5.33 26.09 1.04
CA LYS A 249 5.26 26.45 -0.38
C LYS A 249 5.58 25.27 -1.28
N LEU A 250 4.65 24.94 -2.18
CA LEU A 250 4.84 24.03 -3.29
C LEU A 250 5.33 24.82 -4.52
N GLN A 251 6.53 24.52 -5.00
CA GLN A 251 7.13 25.12 -6.18
C GLN A 251 7.17 24.09 -7.31
N LYS A 252 6.45 24.35 -8.40
CA LYS A 252 6.53 23.55 -9.63
C LYS A 252 7.87 23.78 -10.32
N LEU A 253 8.46 22.71 -10.86
CA LEU A 253 9.75 22.74 -11.55
C LEU A 253 9.54 22.91 -13.07
N ASN A 254 8.95 24.04 -13.44
CA ASN A 254 8.56 24.33 -14.83
C ASN A 254 9.74 24.30 -15.83
N GLU A 255 10.95 24.62 -15.38
CA GLU A 255 12.15 24.55 -16.23
C GLU A 255 12.50 23.10 -16.58
N LEU A 256 12.46 22.19 -15.59
CA LEU A 256 12.65 20.75 -15.82
C LEU A 256 11.56 20.20 -16.74
N GLU A 257 10.30 20.60 -16.54
CA GLU A 257 9.18 20.20 -17.41
C GLU A 257 9.40 20.62 -18.87
N LYS A 258 9.97 21.81 -19.11
CA LYS A 258 10.30 22.29 -20.47
C LYS A 258 11.41 21.46 -21.10
N GLU A 259 12.49 21.20 -20.37
CA GLU A 259 13.62 20.40 -20.89
C GLU A 259 13.18 18.98 -21.25
N LEU A 260 12.34 18.34 -20.42
CA LEU A 260 11.79 17.01 -20.72
C LEU A 260 10.91 17.04 -21.98
N ALA A 261 10.11 18.09 -22.17
CA ALA A 261 9.31 18.24 -23.37
C ALA A 261 10.16 18.43 -24.64
N GLU A 262 11.32 19.08 -24.55
CA GLU A 262 12.26 19.17 -25.69
C GLU A 262 12.91 17.82 -26.00
N ILE A 263 13.26 17.02 -24.98
CA ILE A 263 13.77 15.66 -25.18
C ILE A 263 12.72 14.76 -25.84
N GLU A 264 11.46 14.84 -25.42
CA GLU A 264 10.36 14.09 -26.05
C GLU A 264 10.20 14.44 -27.54
N LYS A 265 10.38 15.71 -27.92
CA LYS A 265 10.33 16.11 -29.33
C LYS A 265 11.44 15.47 -30.17
N MET A 266 12.60 15.18 -29.58
CA MET A 266 13.70 14.48 -30.27
C MET A 266 13.37 13.01 -30.59
N LEU A 267 12.37 12.42 -29.92
CA LEU A 267 11.94 11.04 -30.20
C LEU A 267 10.89 10.97 -31.32
N ILE A 268 10.16 12.06 -31.55
CA ILE A 268 9.06 12.12 -32.53
C ILE A 268 9.55 12.62 -33.89
N ASN A 269 10.57 13.48 -33.90
CA ASN A 269 11.21 14.01 -35.10
C ASN A 269 12.43 13.17 -35.53
#